data_AF-A0AAP8N4Z8-F1
#
_entry.id   AF-A0AAP8N4Z8-F1
#
_cell.length_a   1.000
_cell.length_b   1.000
_cell.length_c   1.000
_cell.angle_alpha   90.00
_cell.angle_beta   90.00
_cell.angle_gamma   90.00
#
_symmetry.space_group_name_H-M   'P 1'
#
loop_
_entity.id
_entity.type
_entity.pdbx_description
1 polymer ?
#
loop_
_entity_poly.entity_id
_entity_poly.type
_entity_poly.pdbx_seq_one_letter_code
_entity_poly.pdbx_strand_id
1 'polypeptide(L)' 'DYSLAWKSLKSLAEDLNGKGKIATIWVGGFTPMDRRKVMIDAFYKRYPGIKEVARFGKASSNTMLDTQAQVEALLKKYP' A
#
# COMPACT_ATOMS: atom_id res chain seq x y z
N ASP A 1 -14.81 -6.73 -3.70
CA ASP A 1 -13.46 -6.14 -3.80
C ASP A 1 -13.34 -4.73 -3.26
N TYR A 2 -14.06 -3.74 -3.79
CA TYR A 2 -13.92 -2.33 -3.38
C TYR A 2 -14.20 -2.08 -1.88
N SER A 3 -15.25 -2.70 -1.34
CA SER A 3 -15.64 -2.53 0.07
C SER A 3 -14.63 -3.12 1.06
N LEU A 4 -13.96 -4.22 0.71
CA LEU A 4 -12.94 -4.85 1.55
C LEU A 4 -11.67 -3.99 1.57
N ALA A 5 -11.22 -3.52 0.40
CA ALA A 5 -10.08 -2.61 0.30
C ALA A 5 -10.34 -1.31 1.09
N TRP A 6 -11.55 -0.74 0.98
CA TRP A 6 -11.92 0.45 1.72
C TRP A 6 -11.91 0.25 3.24
N LYS A 7 -12.47 -0.86 3.74
CA LYS A 7 -12.51 -1.16 5.17
C LYS A 7 -11.11 -1.25 5.76
N SER A 8 -10.19 -1.97 5.11
CA SER A 8 -8.81 -2.09 5.57
C SER A 8 -8.07 -0.75 5.54
N LEU A 9 -8.22 0.04 4.46
CA LEU A 9 -7.59 1.36 4.35
C LEU A 9 -8.16 2.35 5.37
N LYS A 10 -9.47 2.32 5.59
CA LYS A 10 -10.13 3.18 6.58
C LYS A 10 -9.63 2.88 7.99
N SER A 11 -9.56 1.60 8.38
CA SER A 11 -9.01 1.19 9.68
C SER A 11 -7.58 1.70 9.85
N LEU A 12 -6.73 1.53 8.83
CA LEU A 12 -5.35 2.04 8.84
C LEU A 12 -5.30 3.56 9.04
N ALA A 13 -6.17 4.32 8.37
CA ALA A 13 -6.22 5.76 8.56
C ALA A 13 -6.71 6.17 9.95
N GLU A 14 -7.66 5.43 10.52
CA GLU A 14 -8.13 5.66 11.89
C GLU A 14 -7.00 5.40 12.90
N ASP A 15 -6.25 4.31 12.73
CA ASP A 15 -5.09 3.96 13.57
C ASP A 15 -3.96 5.00 13.47
N LEU A 16 -3.74 5.56 12.27
CA LEU A 16 -2.78 6.64 12.03
C LEU A 16 -3.33 8.03 12.37
N ASN A 17 -4.54 8.12 12.94
CA ASN A 17 -5.22 9.39 13.23
C ASN A 17 -5.25 10.36 12.02
N GLY A 18 -5.39 9.79 10.82
CA GLY A 18 -5.42 10.51 9.53
C GLY A 18 -4.09 11.10 9.06
N LYS A 19 -2.97 10.84 9.75
CA LYS A 19 -1.64 11.39 9.42
C LYS A 19 -0.53 10.35 9.62
N GLY A 20 0.27 10.12 8.59
CA GLY A 20 1.37 9.17 8.71
C GLY A 20 2.09 8.91 7.40
N LYS A 21 3.13 8.09 7.48
CA LYS A 21 3.85 7.58 6.32
C LYS A 21 3.48 6.12 6.15
N ILE A 22 3.05 5.73 4.95
CA ILE A 22 2.74 4.33 4.64
C ILE A 22 3.54 3.85 3.45
N ALA A 23 3.77 2.55 3.40
CA ALA A 23 4.31 1.89 2.23
C ALA A 23 3.25 0.98 1.61
N THR A 24 3.16 1.00 0.30
CA THR A 24 2.16 0.25 -0.45
C THR A 24 2.80 -0.90 -1.19
N ILE A 25 2.47 -2.12 -0.79
CA ILE A 25 2.87 -3.32 -1.52
C ILE A 25 1.80 -3.60 -2.58
N TRP A 26 2.12 -3.35 -3.85
CA TRP A 26 1.19 -3.50 -4.96
C TRP A 26 1.92 -3.92 -6.23
N VAL A 27 1.28 -4.83 -6.98
CA VAL A 27 1.79 -5.33 -8.25
C VAL A 27 0.84 -4.94 -9.36
N GLY A 28 1.36 -4.34 -10.42
CA GLY A 28 0.60 -3.99 -11.63
C GLY A 28 0.44 -5.16 -12.60
N GLY A 29 -0.43 -4.98 -13.59
CA GLY A 29 -0.63 -5.95 -14.68
C GLY A 29 -1.72 -7.00 -14.41
N PHE A 30 -2.46 -6.88 -13.31
CA PHE A 30 -3.59 -7.75 -12.99
C PHE A 30 -4.87 -6.91 -12.82
N THR A 31 -5.93 -7.26 -13.55
CA THR A 31 -7.26 -6.61 -13.46
C THR A 31 -7.77 -6.38 -12.03
N PRO A 32 -7.70 -7.33 -11.08
CA PRO A 32 -8.12 -7.08 -9.70
C PRO A 32 -7.24 -6.05 -8.97
N MET A 33 -5.97 -5.91 -9.34
CA MET A 33 -5.04 -4.95 -8.73
C MET A 33 -5.30 -3.52 -9.22
N ASP A 34 -5.67 -3.34 -10.49
CA ASP A 34 -6.06 -2.03 -11.02
C ASP A 34 -7.35 -1.53 -10.35
N ARG A 35 -8.30 -2.42 -10.08
CA ARG A 35 -9.50 -2.08 -9.29
C ARG A 35 -9.15 -1.63 -7.87
N ARG A 36 -8.16 -2.26 -7.21
CA ARG A 36 -7.68 -1.85 -5.88
C ARG A 36 -6.96 -0.51 -5.93
N LYS A 37 -6.24 -0.20 -7.02
CA LYS A 37 -5.57 1.09 -7.21
C LYS A 37 -6.56 2.26 -7.16
N VAL A 38 -7.74 2.13 -7.77
CA VAL A 38 -8.79 3.17 -7.71
C VAL A 38 -9.16 3.51 -6.26
N MET A 39 -9.24 2.52 -5.37
CA MET A 39 -9.55 2.74 -3.95
C MET A 39 -8.38 3.34 -3.18
N ILE A 40 -7.15 2.93 -3.48
CA ILE A 40 -5.94 3.51 -2.90
C ILE A 40 -5.82 4.99 -3.28
N ASP A 41 -6.09 5.33 -4.54
CA ASP A 41 -6.06 6.71 -5.02
C ASP A 41 -7.19 7.55 -4.36
N ALA A 42 -8.39 6.99 -4.19
CA ALA A 42 -9.46 7.64 -3.45
C ALA A 42 -9.12 7.83 -1.97
N PHE A 43 -8.42 6.87 -1.37
CA PHE A 43 -7.94 6.95 0.00
C PHE A 43 -6.96 8.10 0.22
N TYR A 44 -5.98 8.28 -0.67
CA TYR A 44 -5.05 9.41 -0.58
C TYR A 44 -5.73 10.76 -0.73
N LYS A 45 -6.78 10.85 -1.56
CA LYS A 45 -7.60 12.06 -1.66
C LYS A 45 -8.37 12.33 -0.37
N ARG A 46 -8.88 11.28 0.29
CA ARG A 46 -9.65 11.40 1.54
C ARG A 46 -8.77 11.76 2.75
N TYR A 47 -7.57 11.19 2.82
CA TYR A 47 -6.62 11.35 3.92
C TYR A 47 -5.30 11.95 3.42
N PRO A 48 -5.28 13.26 3.07
CA PRO A 48 -4.10 13.90 2.48
C PRO A 48 -2.89 13.98 3.43
N GLY A 49 -3.13 13.78 4.74
CA GLY A 49 -2.08 13.66 5.77
C GLY A 49 -1.35 12.31 5.76
N ILE A 50 -1.89 11.31 5.07
CA ILE A 50 -1.23 10.03 4.87
C ILE A 50 -0.41 10.12 3.58
N LYS A 51 0.91 9.95 3.71
CA LYS A 51 1.86 10.05 2.60
C LYS A 51 2.40 8.67 2.28
N GLU A 52 2.29 8.27 1.02
CA GLU A 52 2.98 7.09 0.52
C GLU A 52 4.48 7.42 0.38
N VAL A 53 5.33 6.69 1.11
CA VAL A 53 6.79 6.87 1.07
C VAL A 53 7.48 5.87 0.15
N ALA A 54 6.83 4.75 -0.12
CA ALA A 54 7.31 3.74 -1.04
C ALA A 54 6.16 2.94 -1.61
N ARG A 55 6.28 2.58 -2.89
CA ARG A 55 5.42 1.60 -3.54
C ARG A 55 6.30 0.55 -4.19
N PHE A 56 6.05 -0.71 -3.87
CA PHE A 56 6.87 -1.81 -4.34
C PHE A 56 6.06 -3.11 -4.44
N GLY A 57 6.59 -4.11 -5.12
CA GLY A 57 5.85 -5.33 -5.44
C GLY A 57 6.16 -5.81 -6.84
N LYS A 58 6.62 -7.06 -6.94
CA LYS A 58 6.92 -7.74 -8.18
C LYS A 58 6.18 -9.07 -8.20
N ALA A 59 5.32 -9.30 -9.19
CA ALA A 59 4.82 -10.65 -9.45
C ALA A 59 5.99 -11.45 -10.03
N SER A 60 6.58 -12.29 -9.20
CA SER A 60 7.59 -13.27 -9.60
C SER A 60 7.24 -14.63 -9.01
N SER A 61 7.89 -15.68 -9.51
CA SER A 61 7.81 -17.01 -8.89
C SER A 61 8.25 -17.00 -7.41
N ASN A 62 9.03 -15.99 -7.01
CA ASN A 62 9.56 -15.79 -5.66
C ASN A 62 9.01 -14.50 -5.02
N THR A 63 7.75 -14.14 -5.28
CA THR A 63 7.13 -12.88 -4.79
C THR A 63 7.35 -12.67 -3.29
N MET A 64 7.34 -13.74 -2.49
CA MET A 64 7.60 -13.68 -1.05
C MET A 64 9.00 -13.15 -0.71
N LEU A 65 10.05 -13.73 -1.32
CA LEU A 65 11.44 -13.34 -1.08
C LEU A 65 11.71 -11.93 -1.61
N ASP A 66 11.19 -11.60 -2.80
CA ASP A 66 11.33 -10.26 -3.38
C ASP A 66 10.68 -9.18 -2.50
N THR A 67 9.52 -9.49 -1.92
CA THR A 67 8.81 -8.58 -1.01
C THR A 67 9.58 -8.42 0.29
N GLN A 68 10.09 -9.50 0.88
CA GLN A 68 10.87 -9.45 2.11
C GLN A 68 12.11 -8.54 1.96
N ALA A 69 12.90 -8.75 0.91
CA ALA A 69 14.09 -7.94 0.66
C ALA A 69 13.74 -6.45 0.47
N GLN A 70 12.62 -6.14 -0.17
CA GLN A 70 12.17 -4.76 -0.38
C GLN A 70 11.66 -4.11 0.92
N VAL A 71 10.98 -4.87 1.78
CA VAL A 71 10.57 -4.42 3.12
C VAL A 71 11.79 -4.13 4.00
N GLU A 72 12.78 -5.04 4.05
CA GLU A 72 14.00 -4.84 4.83
C GLU A 72 14.78 -3.61 4.36
N ALA A 73 14.91 -3.42 3.04
CA ALA A 73 15.55 -2.24 2.47
C ALA A 73 14.79 -0.95 2.80
N LEU A 74 13.45 -1.02 2.85
CA LEU A 74 12.61 0.12 3.21
C LEU A 74 12.79 0.50 4.68
N LEU A 75 12.73 -0.48 5.59
CA LEU A 75 12.91 -0.25 7.03
C LEU A 75 14.29 0.34 7.34
N LYS A 76 15.34 -0.06 6.60
CA LYS A 76 16.66 0.57 6.72
C LYS A 76 16.68 2.04 6.27
N LYS A 77 15.85 2.42 5.29
CA LYS A 77 15.70 3.82 4.83
C LYS A 77 14.81 4.67 5.75
N TYR A 78 13.94 4.03 6.51
CA TYR A 78 13.00 4.66 7.45
C TYR A 78 13.05 3.92 8.80
N PRO A 79 14.09 4.15 9.61
CA PRO A 79 14.26 3.51 10.92
C PRO A 79 13.20 3.95 11.94
#